data_AF-A0A377E574-F1
#
_entry.id   AF-A0A377E574-F1
#
_cell.length_a   1.000
_cell.length_b   1.000
_cell.length_c   1.000
_cell.angle_alpha   90.00
_cell.angle_beta   90.00
_cell.angle_gamma   90.00
#
_symmetry.space_group_name_H-M   'P 1'
#
loop_
_entity.id
_entity.type
_entity.pdbx_description
1 polymer ?
#
loop_
_entity_poly.entity_id
_entity_poly.type
_entity_poly.pdbx_seq_one_letter_code
_entity_poly.pdbx_strand_id
1 'polypeptide(L)'
;MPQSSATFGEGAFYDGVLRIVRTEDGSAWTGVPVSAWIGGIWYRKDVLAKAGLEEPKNWQQLLDVAQKLNDPANKKYGIALPTAESVLTEQSFSQFALSNQANVFNAEGKITLDTPEMMQALTYYRDLAANTMPGSNDIMEVKDAFMNGTAPMAIYSTYILPAVIKEGDPENVGFVVQPRKTLRSTAC
;
A
#
# COMPACT_ATOMS: atom_id res chain seq x y z
N MET A 1 -26.44 -14.73 -30.30
CA MET A 1 -25.45 -15.83 -30.45
C MET A 1 -24.06 -15.19 -30.59
N PRO A 2 -23.02 -15.83 -30.06
CA PRO A 2 -22.03 -15.22 -29.15
C PRO A 2 -21.07 -14.25 -29.82
N GLN A 3 -20.71 -13.19 -29.09
CA GLN A 3 -19.65 -12.26 -29.48
C GLN A 3 -18.32 -13.00 -29.57
N SER A 4 -17.56 -12.67 -30.62
CA SER A 4 -16.27 -13.28 -30.94
C SER A 4 -15.36 -13.36 -29.72
N SER A 5 -14.84 -14.55 -29.44
CA SER A 5 -13.73 -14.76 -28.53
C SER A 5 -12.53 -13.95 -29.05
N ALA A 6 -12.30 -12.77 -28.50
CA ALA A 6 -11.04 -12.08 -28.67
C ALA A 6 -9.95 -13.00 -28.09
N THR A 7 -9.12 -13.57 -28.96
CA THR A 7 -7.97 -14.37 -28.55
C THR A 7 -6.96 -13.40 -27.94
N PHE A 8 -6.93 -13.30 -26.61
CA PHE A 8 -5.95 -12.48 -25.91
C PHE A 8 -4.58 -13.15 -26.06
N GLY A 9 -3.71 -12.59 -26.92
CA GLY A 9 -2.31 -12.99 -27.04
C GLY A 9 -1.43 -12.34 -25.96
N GLU A 10 -0.18 -12.77 -25.84
CA GLU A 10 0.76 -12.28 -24.82
C GLU A 10 0.89 -10.74 -24.80
N GLY A 11 0.86 -10.09 -25.97
CA GLY A 11 0.91 -8.63 -26.09
C GLY A 11 -0.28 -7.87 -25.51
N ALA A 12 -1.32 -8.57 -25.04
CA ALA A 12 -2.44 -7.97 -24.31
C ALA A 12 -2.16 -7.79 -22.81
N PHE A 13 -1.03 -8.32 -22.30
CA PHE A 13 -0.66 -8.28 -20.90
C PHE A 13 0.63 -7.47 -20.69
N TYR A 14 0.74 -6.80 -19.54
CA TYR A 14 2.00 -6.15 -19.15
C TYR A 14 3.09 -7.20 -18.88
N ASP A 15 4.30 -6.97 -19.35
CA ASP A 15 5.45 -7.88 -19.20
C ASP A 15 5.69 -8.32 -17.74
N GLY A 16 5.50 -7.39 -16.79
CA GLY A 16 5.64 -7.69 -15.37
C GLY A 16 4.62 -8.72 -14.86
N VAL A 17 3.40 -8.70 -15.39
CA VAL A 17 2.32 -9.64 -15.03
C VAL A 17 2.60 -11.01 -15.66
N LEU A 18 3.06 -11.03 -16.91
CA LEU A 18 3.46 -12.25 -17.58
C LEU A 18 4.61 -12.95 -16.87
N ARG A 19 5.58 -12.21 -16.32
CA ARG A 19 6.68 -12.80 -15.56
C ARG A 19 6.21 -13.62 -14.34
N ILE A 20 5.11 -13.24 -13.71
CA ILE A 20 4.58 -13.91 -12.50
C ILE A 20 3.97 -15.28 -12.84
N VAL A 21 3.39 -15.43 -14.03
CA VAL A 21 2.73 -16.67 -14.47
C VAL A 21 3.63 -17.55 -15.32
N ARG A 22 4.95 -17.37 -15.23
CA ARG A 22 5.94 -18.27 -15.83
C ARG A 22 6.47 -19.25 -14.78
N THR A 23 6.86 -20.43 -15.24
CA THR A 23 7.70 -21.34 -14.45
C THR A 23 9.04 -20.66 -14.10
N GLU A 24 9.69 -21.10 -13.03
CA GLU A 24 10.97 -20.50 -12.57
C GLU A 24 12.07 -20.55 -13.65
N ASP A 25 12.04 -21.57 -14.50
CA ASP A 25 12.94 -21.74 -15.66
C ASP A 25 12.49 -20.94 -16.90
N GLY A 26 11.35 -20.26 -16.82
CA GLY A 26 10.76 -19.45 -17.90
C GLY A 26 10.21 -20.25 -19.08
N SER A 27 10.18 -21.59 -19.00
CA SER A 27 9.89 -22.47 -20.14
C SER A 27 8.39 -22.64 -20.44
N ALA A 28 7.52 -22.40 -19.46
CA ALA A 28 6.08 -22.59 -19.60
C ALA A 28 5.26 -21.55 -18.83
N TRP A 29 3.98 -21.46 -19.19
CA TRP A 29 2.98 -20.66 -18.49
C TRP A 29 2.27 -21.51 -17.43
N THR A 30 2.14 -20.99 -16.20
CA THR A 30 1.48 -21.66 -15.07
C THR A 30 0.04 -21.19 -14.85
N GLY A 31 -0.38 -20.13 -15.53
CA GLY A 31 -1.74 -19.60 -15.44
C GLY A 31 -2.01 -18.45 -16.40
N VAL A 32 -3.27 -18.01 -16.46
CA VAL A 32 -3.71 -16.84 -17.23
C VAL A 32 -4.06 -15.72 -16.24
N PRO A 33 -3.44 -14.53 -16.32
CA PRO A 33 -3.78 -13.41 -15.46
C PRO A 33 -5.21 -12.94 -15.71
N VAL A 34 -6.09 -13.02 -14.70
CA VAL A 34 -7.49 -12.58 -14.80
C VAL A 34 -7.70 -11.19 -14.18
N SER A 35 -7.01 -10.90 -13.09
CA SER A 35 -7.00 -9.59 -12.44
C SER A 35 -5.69 -9.34 -11.71
N ALA A 36 -5.32 -8.07 -11.57
CA ALA A 36 -4.19 -7.62 -10.77
C ALA A 36 -4.63 -6.41 -9.94
N TRP A 37 -4.11 -6.30 -8.72
CA TRP A 37 -4.34 -5.15 -7.86
C TRP A 37 -3.02 -4.63 -7.33
N ILE A 38 -2.94 -3.31 -7.17
CA ILE A 38 -1.80 -2.64 -6.56
C ILE A 38 -2.26 -2.16 -5.18
N GLY A 39 -1.46 -2.42 -4.16
CA GLY A 39 -1.63 -1.83 -2.83
C GLY A 39 -0.84 -0.53 -2.73
N GLY A 40 -1.40 0.47 -2.10
CA GLY A 40 -0.74 1.75 -1.86
C GLY A 40 -1.44 2.54 -0.78
N ILE A 41 -1.07 3.82 -0.66
CA ILE A 41 -1.69 4.74 0.26
C ILE A 41 -2.66 5.63 -0.52
N TRP A 42 -3.93 5.50 -0.17
CA TRP A 42 -4.99 6.41 -0.60
C TRP A 42 -5.02 7.62 0.32
N TYR A 43 -5.30 8.80 -0.21
CA TYR A 43 -5.38 10.02 0.59
C TYR A 43 -6.45 11.00 0.07
N ARG A 44 -7.02 11.82 0.96
CA ARG A 44 -7.97 12.89 0.64
C ARG A 44 -7.23 14.20 0.35
N LYS A 45 -7.26 14.64 -0.91
CA LYS A 45 -6.55 15.84 -1.38
C LYS A 45 -7.03 17.10 -0.67
N ASP A 46 -8.34 17.24 -0.47
CA ASP A 46 -8.92 18.40 0.19
C ASP A 46 -8.49 18.49 1.67
N VAL A 47 -8.39 17.36 2.38
CA VAL A 47 -7.94 17.34 3.77
C VAL A 47 -6.47 17.76 3.87
N LEU A 48 -5.61 17.24 2.99
CA LEU A 48 -4.21 17.66 2.92
C LEU A 48 -4.11 19.16 2.60
N ALA A 49 -4.83 19.64 1.59
CA ALA A 49 -4.81 21.04 1.19
C ALA A 49 -5.30 21.98 2.31
N LYS A 50 -6.39 21.64 3.01
CA LYS A 50 -6.92 22.41 4.15
C LYS A 50 -5.92 22.48 5.31
N ALA A 51 -5.10 21.45 5.50
CA ALA A 51 -4.05 21.40 6.50
C ALA A 51 -2.71 22.01 6.04
N GLY A 52 -2.63 22.51 4.80
CA GLY A 52 -1.38 23.02 4.21
C GLY A 52 -0.32 21.94 4.01
N LEU A 53 -0.76 20.70 3.76
CA LEU A 53 0.10 19.52 3.57
C LEU A 53 0.14 19.14 2.09
N GLU A 54 1.32 18.70 1.64
CA GLU A 54 1.50 18.10 0.32
C GLU A 54 1.35 16.57 0.37
N GLU A 55 1.18 15.97 -0.80
CA GLU A 55 1.28 14.52 -0.99
C GLU A 55 2.63 14.00 -0.45
N PRO A 56 2.64 12.94 0.39
CA PRO A 56 3.87 12.38 0.93
C PRO A 56 4.66 11.61 -0.14
N LYS A 57 5.94 11.98 -0.33
CA LYS A 57 6.84 11.40 -1.34
C LYS A 57 7.88 10.44 -0.76
N ASN A 58 8.00 10.39 0.57
CA ASN A 58 8.89 9.47 1.28
C ASN A 58 8.31 9.09 2.65
N TRP A 59 8.95 8.12 3.32
CA TRP A 59 8.54 7.61 4.62
C TRP A 59 8.38 8.69 5.69
N GLN A 60 9.34 9.62 5.77
CA GLN A 60 9.30 10.68 6.77
C GLN A 60 8.10 11.59 6.54
N GLN A 61 7.87 12.01 5.29
CA GLN A 61 6.71 12.84 4.95
C GLN A 61 5.39 12.13 5.22
N LEU A 62 5.29 10.83 4.94
CA LEU A 62 4.08 10.06 5.26
C LEU A 62 3.81 10.05 6.77
N LEU A 63 4.85 9.81 7.58
CA LEU A 63 4.73 9.82 9.03
C LEU A 63 4.37 11.22 9.56
N ASP A 64 5.01 12.28 9.02
CA ASP A 64 4.75 13.66 9.41
C ASP A 64 3.30 14.07 9.08
N VAL A 65 2.80 13.70 7.89
CA VAL A 65 1.40 13.96 7.49
C VAL A 65 0.45 13.17 8.39
N ALA A 66 0.72 11.90 8.66
CA ALA A 66 -0.10 11.08 9.55
C ALA A 66 -0.15 11.70 10.96
N GLN A 67 0.99 12.09 11.53
CA GLN A 67 1.05 12.72 12.85
C GLN A 67 0.28 14.05 12.90
N LYS A 68 0.41 14.90 11.88
CA LYS A 68 -0.29 16.20 11.84
C LYS A 68 -1.80 16.08 11.71
N LEU A 69 -2.29 15.02 11.06
CA LEU A 69 -3.72 14.76 10.86
C LEU A 69 -4.32 13.89 11.98
N ASN A 70 -3.49 13.40 12.91
CA ASN A 70 -3.93 12.56 14.01
C ASN A 70 -4.49 13.41 15.16
N ASP A 71 -5.77 13.25 15.44
CA ASP A 71 -6.49 13.91 16.54
C ASP A 71 -7.41 12.89 17.25
N PRO A 72 -6.82 11.99 18.05
CA PRO A 72 -7.55 10.91 18.69
C PRO A 72 -8.61 11.42 19.69
N ALA A 73 -8.45 12.63 20.23
CA ALA A 73 -9.43 13.25 21.13
C ALA A 73 -10.78 13.48 20.43
N ASN A 74 -10.76 13.77 19.12
CA ASN A 74 -11.95 13.93 18.29
C ASN A 74 -12.25 12.71 17.42
N LYS A 75 -11.65 11.55 17.74
CA LYS A 75 -11.77 10.29 16.96
C LYS A 75 -11.39 10.47 15.49
N LYS A 76 -10.36 11.29 15.22
CA LYS A 76 -9.76 11.43 13.89
C LYS A 76 -8.35 10.87 13.92
N TYR A 77 -8.01 10.05 12.95
CA TYR A 77 -6.72 9.38 12.88
C TYR A 77 -5.99 9.77 11.62
N GLY A 78 -4.67 9.90 11.69
CA GLY A 78 -3.87 10.35 10.56
C GLY A 78 -3.92 9.42 9.36
N ILE A 79 -3.95 8.11 9.63
CA ILE A 79 -3.94 7.06 8.61
C ILE A 79 -4.66 5.81 9.12
N ALA A 80 -5.47 5.18 8.29
CA ALA A 80 -5.99 3.84 8.52
C ALA A 80 -4.93 2.82 8.06
N LEU A 81 -4.16 2.31 9.01
CA LEU A 81 -3.15 1.28 8.82
C LEU A 81 -3.66 -0.07 9.33
N PRO A 82 -3.51 -1.17 8.56
CA PRO A 82 -3.88 -2.50 9.02
C PRO A 82 -2.92 -2.98 10.12
N THR A 83 -3.49 -3.50 11.20
CA THR A 83 -2.78 -3.95 12.40
C THR A 83 -3.26 -5.32 12.90
N ALA A 84 -4.32 -5.86 12.31
CA ALA A 84 -4.83 -7.19 12.60
C ALA A 84 -3.84 -8.28 12.18
N GLU A 85 -3.93 -9.47 12.77
CA GLU A 85 -3.28 -10.67 12.23
C GLU A 85 -4.00 -11.09 10.94
N SER A 86 -3.60 -10.49 9.81
CA SER A 86 -4.25 -10.72 8.52
C SER A 86 -3.29 -10.56 7.34
N VAL A 87 -3.73 -11.09 6.20
CA VAL A 87 -2.99 -11.01 4.92
C VAL A 87 -2.82 -9.57 4.45
N LEU A 88 -3.71 -8.64 4.85
CA LEU A 88 -3.56 -7.23 4.52
C LEU A 88 -2.41 -6.61 5.32
N THR A 89 -2.29 -6.92 6.60
CA THR A 89 -1.18 -6.45 7.44
C THR A 89 0.15 -7.00 6.95
N GLU A 90 0.22 -8.31 6.65
CA GLU A 90 1.42 -8.94 6.11
C GLU A 90 1.86 -8.25 4.80
N GLN A 91 0.97 -8.12 3.83
CA GLN A 91 1.29 -7.49 2.55
C GLN A 91 1.72 -6.02 2.72
N SER A 92 1.03 -5.28 3.59
CA SER A 92 1.33 -3.86 3.84
C SER A 92 2.73 -3.72 4.46
N PHE A 93 3.05 -4.53 5.46
CA PHE A 93 4.38 -4.55 6.07
C PHE A 93 5.47 -4.97 5.07
N SER A 94 5.25 -6.05 4.31
CA SER A 94 6.20 -6.54 3.32
C SER A 94 6.54 -5.49 2.26
N GLN A 95 5.58 -4.66 1.85
CA GLN A 95 5.85 -3.57 0.90
C GLN A 95 6.79 -2.51 1.50
N PHE A 96 6.64 -2.16 2.78
CA PHE A 96 7.61 -1.29 3.46
C PHE A 96 8.98 -1.96 3.59
N ALA A 97 9.04 -3.22 4.06
CA ALA A 97 10.29 -3.96 4.16
C ALA A 97 11.05 -3.98 2.82
N LEU A 98 10.37 -4.34 1.72
CA LEU A 98 10.94 -4.37 0.37
C LEU A 98 11.44 -2.99 -0.08
N SER A 99 10.72 -1.91 0.24
CA SER A 99 11.18 -0.55 -0.08
C SER A 99 12.41 -0.10 0.72
N ASN A 100 12.75 -0.82 1.81
CA ASN A 100 13.98 -0.67 2.58
C ASN A 100 15.00 -1.80 2.28
N GLN A 101 14.86 -2.49 1.15
CA GLN A 101 15.74 -3.60 0.73
C GLN A 101 15.76 -4.78 1.72
N ALA A 102 14.73 -4.91 2.55
CA ALA A 102 14.54 -6.03 3.47
C ALA A 102 13.50 -7.01 2.92
N ASN A 103 13.75 -8.30 3.11
CA ASN A 103 12.81 -9.37 2.77
C ASN A 103 12.96 -10.53 3.76
N VAL A 104 11.95 -11.39 3.85
CA VAL A 104 11.99 -12.58 4.72
C VAL A 104 13.04 -13.58 4.24
N PHE A 105 13.19 -13.70 2.92
CA PHE A 105 14.19 -14.54 2.28
C PHE A 105 15.09 -13.73 1.35
N ASN A 106 16.37 -14.07 1.33
CA ASN A 106 17.31 -13.55 0.33
C ASN A 106 17.25 -14.35 -0.98
N ALA A 107 18.07 -13.97 -1.98
CA ALA A 107 18.10 -14.61 -3.29
C ALA A 107 18.53 -16.09 -3.25
N GLU A 108 19.23 -16.52 -2.20
CA GLU A 108 19.65 -17.90 -1.99
C GLU A 108 18.63 -18.71 -1.16
N GLY A 109 17.46 -18.13 -0.84
CA GLY A 109 16.42 -18.77 -0.04
C GLY A 109 16.73 -18.84 1.46
N LYS A 110 17.72 -18.10 1.95
CA LYS A 110 18.04 -18.02 3.38
C LYS A 110 17.15 -17.01 4.08
N ILE A 111 16.78 -17.31 5.32
CA ILE A 111 15.97 -16.43 6.18
C ILE A 111 16.80 -15.20 6.59
N THR A 112 16.23 -14.01 6.39
CA THR A 112 16.85 -12.69 6.66
C THR A 112 15.97 -11.78 7.52
N LEU A 113 15.17 -12.37 8.41
CA LEU A 113 14.28 -11.64 9.34
C LEU A 113 15.03 -10.76 10.34
N ASP A 114 16.22 -11.17 10.78
CA ASP A 114 17.03 -10.43 11.77
C ASP A 114 18.12 -9.61 11.07
N THR A 115 17.69 -8.54 10.39
CA THR A 115 18.58 -7.58 9.73
C THR A 115 18.29 -6.15 10.21
N PRO A 116 19.30 -5.25 10.20
CA PRO A 116 19.08 -3.84 10.52
C PRO A 116 17.98 -3.19 9.66
N GLU A 117 17.90 -3.58 8.39
CA GLU A 117 16.92 -3.09 7.43
C GLU A 117 15.50 -3.57 7.79
N MET A 118 15.34 -4.83 8.18
CA MET A 118 14.05 -5.36 8.64
C MET A 118 13.61 -4.67 9.95
N MET A 119 14.54 -4.49 10.89
CA MET A 119 14.27 -3.79 12.15
C MET A 119 13.84 -2.34 11.93
N GLN A 120 14.47 -1.63 10.98
CA GLN A 120 14.07 -0.28 10.61
C GLN A 120 12.67 -0.23 10.00
N ALA A 121 12.32 -1.17 9.12
CA ALA A 121 10.99 -1.25 8.52
C ALA A 121 9.92 -1.54 9.59
N LEU A 122 10.20 -2.46 10.52
CA LEU A 122 9.30 -2.78 11.63
C LEU A 122 9.10 -1.59 12.57
N THR A 123 10.19 -0.91 12.92
CA THR A 123 10.16 0.30 13.75
C THR A 123 9.32 1.38 13.08
N TYR A 124 9.54 1.62 11.79
CA TYR A 124 8.76 2.60 11.03
C TYR A 124 7.27 2.22 10.97
N TYR A 125 6.95 0.95 10.69
CA TYR A 125 5.56 0.48 10.64
C TYR A 125 4.85 0.67 11.98
N ARG A 126 5.54 0.39 13.10
CA ARG A 126 5.05 0.65 14.45
C ARG A 126 4.79 2.14 14.70
N ASP A 127 5.73 3.00 14.32
CA ASP A 127 5.61 4.44 14.53
C ASP A 127 4.47 5.04 13.68
N LEU A 128 4.26 4.51 12.46
CA LEU A 128 3.11 4.86 11.63
C LEU A 128 1.80 4.34 12.24
N ALA A 129 1.79 3.11 12.76
CA ALA A 129 0.63 2.50 13.44
C ALA A 129 0.17 3.29 14.67
N ALA A 130 1.05 4.05 15.32
CA ALA A 130 0.66 4.94 16.41
C ALA A 130 -0.32 6.07 15.98
N ASN A 131 -0.48 6.28 14.67
CA ASN A 131 -1.37 7.27 14.06
C ASN A 131 -2.63 6.64 13.43
N THR A 132 -2.87 5.35 13.69
CA THR A 132 -4.08 4.64 13.26
C THR A 132 -5.12 4.55 14.35
N MET A 133 -6.29 4.02 13.99
CA MET A 133 -7.37 3.74 14.93
C MET A 133 -6.90 2.71 15.98
N PRO A 134 -7.37 2.83 17.24
CA PRO A 134 -7.06 1.86 18.28
C PRO A 134 -7.67 0.49 17.95
N GLY A 135 -6.99 -0.57 18.41
CA GLY A 135 -7.46 -1.94 18.25
C GLY A 135 -6.90 -2.64 17.01
N SER A 136 -7.60 -3.71 16.60
CA SER A 136 -7.23 -4.55 15.47
C SER A 136 -7.92 -4.03 14.21
N ASN A 137 -7.14 -3.51 13.27
CA ASN A 137 -7.65 -2.96 12.03
C ASN A 137 -7.39 -3.95 10.89
N ASP A 138 -8.45 -4.48 10.29
CA ASP A 138 -8.36 -5.36 9.13
C ASP A 138 -9.00 -4.70 7.89
N ILE A 139 -9.22 -5.49 6.84
CA ILE A 139 -9.77 -5.07 5.54
C ILE A 139 -11.04 -4.21 5.68
N MET A 140 -11.92 -4.53 6.63
CA MET A 140 -13.17 -3.78 6.81
C MET A 140 -12.93 -2.46 7.54
N GLU A 141 -12.24 -2.49 8.68
CA GLU A 141 -11.99 -1.30 9.51
C GLU A 141 -11.19 -0.25 8.74
N VAL A 142 -10.16 -0.66 8.00
CA VAL A 142 -9.33 0.26 7.22
C VAL A 142 -10.15 0.93 6.12
N LYS A 143 -10.98 0.15 5.40
CA LYS A 143 -11.85 0.67 4.35
C LYS A 143 -12.89 1.64 4.94
N ASP A 144 -13.57 1.23 6.00
CA ASP A 144 -14.65 2.02 6.59
C ASP A 144 -14.13 3.34 7.14
N ALA A 145 -12.98 3.35 7.79
CA ALA A 145 -12.33 4.54 8.32
C ALA A 145 -11.98 5.58 7.25
N PHE A 146 -11.55 5.11 6.07
CA PHE A 146 -11.30 5.98 4.93
C PHE A 146 -12.60 6.52 4.35
N MET A 147 -13.56 5.64 4.08
CA MET A 147 -14.83 5.99 3.43
C MET A 147 -15.71 6.90 4.30
N ASN A 148 -15.63 6.78 5.64
CA ASN A 148 -16.38 7.63 6.57
C ASN A 148 -15.61 8.90 7.00
N GLY A 149 -14.37 9.11 6.50
CA GLY A 149 -13.54 10.27 6.81
C GLY A 149 -13.03 10.32 8.25
N THR A 150 -12.98 9.18 8.96
CA THR A 150 -12.30 9.07 10.26
C THR A 150 -10.79 9.13 10.08
N ALA A 151 -10.28 8.55 8.98
CA ALA A 151 -8.90 8.69 8.56
C ALA A 151 -8.82 9.25 7.13
N PRO A 152 -8.07 10.35 6.89
CA PRO A 152 -7.95 10.94 5.56
C PRO A 152 -6.95 10.19 4.67
N MET A 153 -6.19 9.25 5.23
CA MET A 153 -5.29 8.37 4.50
C MET A 153 -5.57 6.91 4.86
N ALA A 154 -5.31 5.97 3.95
CA ALA A 154 -5.46 4.54 4.22
C ALA A 154 -4.54 3.68 3.36
N ILE A 155 -3.98 2.61 3.92
CA ILE A 155 -3.30 1.58 3.12
C ILE A 155 -4.33 0.58 2.63
N TYR A 156 -4.57 0.57 1.32
CA TYR A 156 -5.54 -0.33 0.71
C TYR A 156 -5.22 -0.64 -0.74
N SER A 157 -5.80 -1.73 -1.24
CA SER A 157 -5.73 -2.09 -2.65
C SER A 157 -6.60 -1.17 -3.52
N THR A 158 -6.44 -1.28 -4.84
CA THR A 158 -7.36 -0.67 -5.81
C THR A 158 -8.82 -1.12 -5.67
N TYR A 159 -9.14 -2.14 -4.87
CA TYR A 159 -10.53 -2.53 -4.58
C TYR A 159 -11.33 -1.49 -3.78
N ILE A 160 -10.70 -0.43 -3.28
CA ILE A 160 -11.43 0.71 -2.69
C ILE A 160 -12.11 1.60 -3.76
N LEU A 161 -11.61 1.59 -5.01
CA LEU A 161 -12.07 2.48 -6.07
C LEU A 161 -13.58 2.40 -6.36
N PRO A 162 -14.23 1.21 -6.44
CA PRO A 162 -15.68 1.14 -6.63
C PRO A 162 -16.47 1.84 -5.51
N ALA A 163 -15.96 1.81 -4.27
CA ALA A 163 -16.60 2.50 -3.15
C ALA A 163 -16.42 4.03 -3.26
N VAL A 164 -15.21 4.49 -3.60
CA VAL A 164 -14.91 5.92 -3.84
C VAL A 164 -15.73 6.49 -5.00
N ILE A 165 -15.85 5.75 -6.11
CA ILE A 165 -16.67 6.17 -7.26
C ILE A 165 -18.14 6.27 -6.86
N LYS A 166 -18.62 5.34 -6.03
CA LYS A 166 -19.99 5.35 -5.52
C LYS A 166 -20.25 6.51 -4.53
N GLU A 167 -19.24 6.96 -3.78
CA GLU A 167 -19.31 8.15 -2.90
C GLU A 167 -19.51 9.44 -3.71
N GLY A 168 -19.02 9.47 -4.96
CA GLY A 168 -19.30 10.56 -5.92
C GLY A 168 -18.22 11.63 -6.01
N ASP A 169 -17.08 11.47 -5.33
CA ASP A 169 -15.94 12.41 -5.38
C ASP A 169 -14.59 11.71 -5.63
N PRO A 170 -14.44 10.97 -6.74
CA PRO A 170 -13.19 10.25 -7.03
C PRO A 170 -12.00 11.17 -7.33
N GLU A 171 -12.24 12.41 -7.78
CA GLU A 171 -11.17 13.35 -8.11
C GLU A 171 -10.44 13.88 -6.88
N ASN A 172 -11.13 13.96 -5.74
CA ASN A 172 -10.57 14.35 -4.45
C ASN A 172 -9.73 13.25 -3.79
N VAL A 173 -9.71 12.05 -4.35
CA VAL A 173 -8.88 10.96 -3.86
C VAL A 173 -7.57 10.91 -4.66
N GLY A 174 -6.45 10.88 -3.94
CA GLY A 174 -5.13 10.63 -4.50
C GLY A 174 -4.62 9.24 -4.10
N PHE A 175 -3.62 8.76 -4.83
CA PHE A 175 -2.99 7.47 -4.61
C PHE A 175 -1.48 7.61 -4.74
N VAL A 176 -0.74 7.13 -3.75
CA VAL A 176 0.72 6.97 -3.83
C VAL A 176 1.09 5.51 -3.62
N VAL A 177 2.04 5.03 -4.43
CA VAL A 177 2.74 3.78 -4.13
C VAL A 177 3.57 4.00 -2.87
N GLN A 178 3.81 2.94 -2.08
CA GLN A 178 4.57 3.01 -0.84
C GLN A 178 5.84 3.84 -1.09
N PRO A 179 5.98 4.99 -0.41
CA PRO A 179 7.06 5.90 -0.70
C PRO A 179 8.39 5.18 -0.45
N ARG A 180 9.42 5.50 -1.22
CA ARG A 180 10.76 4.99 -0.91
C ARG A 180 11.23 5.65 0.38
N LYS A 181 12.03 4.94 1.18
CA LYS A 181 12.87 5.59 2.18
C LYS A 181 13.76 6.60 1.46
N THR A 182 13.89 7.80 2.00
CA THR A 182 14.78 8.82 1.43
C THR A 182 16.18 8.23 1.40
N LEU A 183 16.66 7.83 0.21
CA LEU A 183 18.06 7.54 0.01
C LEU A 183 18.79 8.85 0.28
N ARG A 184 19.50 8.96 1.41
CA ARG A 184 20.56 9.96 1.48
C ARG A 184 21.45 9.65 0.28
N SER A 185 21.56 10.58 -0.66
CA SER A 185 22.58 10.44 -1.69
C SER A 185 23.90 10.31 -0.95
N THR A 186 24.50 9.13 -0.97
CA THR A 186 25.92 8.99 -0.75
C THR A 186 26.59 9.68 -1.93
N ALA A 187 26.71 11.00 -1.82
CA ALA A 187 27.67 11.77 -2.56
C ALA A 187 29.02 11.51 -1.89
N CYS A 188 29.81 10.63 -2.49
CA CYS A 188 31.26 10.74 -2.64
C CYS A 188 31.71 9.77 -3.71
#